data_AF-A0A9D7GS85-F1
#
_entry.id   AF-A0A9D7GS85-F1
#
_cell.length_a   1.000
_cell.length_b   1.000
_cell.length_c   1.000
_cell.angle_alpha   90.00
_cell.angle_beta   90.00
_cell.angle_gamma   90.00
#
_symmetry.space_group_name_H-M   'P 1'
#
loop_
_entity.id
_entity.type
_entity.pdbx_description
1 polymer ?
#
loop_
_entity_poly.entity_id
_entity_poly.type
_entity_poly.pdbx_seq_one_letter_code
_entity_poly.pdbx_strand_id
1 'polypeptide(L)'
;MVSRDPQFDLWPPRILVEELDARAIAGARTRVQAMFKVRYEREPGVHQVFFDHHGWYCAEHGPACKAVREVTAYRERSATT
;
A
#
# COMPACT_ATOMS: atom_id res chain seq x y z
N MET A 1 -2.47 42.04 -1.96
CA MET A 1 -1.48 40.94 -1.84
C MET A 1 -2.18 39.83 -1.10
N VAL A 2 -2.47 38.71 -1.76
CA VAL A 2 -3.29 37.62 -1.20
C VAL A 2 -2.47 36.87 -0.16
N SER A 3 -2.98 36.85 1.08
CA SER A 3 -2.46 36.07 2.19
C SER A 3 -2.36 34.60 1.79
N ARG A 4 -1.17 34.03 1.88
CA ARG A 4 -0.90 32.61 1.63
C ARG A 4 -1.13 31.87 2.95
N ASP A 5 -2.37 31.56 3.25
CA ASP A 5 -2.74 30.74 4.40
C ASP A 5 -2.18 29.32 4.24
N PRO A 6 -1.29 28.83 5.12
CA PRO A 6 -0.86 27.43 5.13
C PRO A 6 -1.91 26.49 5.76
N GLN A 7 -3.18 26.92 5.86
CA GLN A 7 -4.20 26.27 6.70
C GLN A 7 -4.79 24.98 6.13
N PHE A 8 -4.43 24.55 4.92
CA PHE A 8 -5.01 23.38 4.24
C PHE A 8 -4.15 22.09 4.30
N ASP A 9 -3.19 22.00 5.21
CA ASP A 9 -2.39 20.77 5.45
C ASP A 9 -2.84 19.98 6.71
N LEU A 10 -4.07 20.19 7.18
CA LEU A 10 -4.56 19.60 8.44
C LEU A 10 -5.07 18.16 8.33
N TRP A 11 -5.11 17.56 7.14
CA TRP A 11 -5.51 16.17 6.98
C TRP A 11 -4.32 15.30 6.57
N PRO A 12 -4.05 14.19 7.29
CA PRO A 12 -3.03 13.25 6.84
C PRO A 12 -3.39 12.79 5.42
N PRO A 13 -2.41 12.75 4.51
CA PRO A 13 -2.66 12.41 3.11
C PRO A 13 -3.41 11.08 3.04
N ARG A 14 -4.46 11.03 2.22
CA ARG A 14 -5.27 9.82 2.08
C ARG A 14 -4.43 8.71 1.46
N ILE A 15 -4.39 7.58 2.15
CA ILE A 15 -3.75 6.35 1.69
C ILE A 15 -4.87 5.39 1.29
N LEU A 16 -4.83 4.95 0.04
CA LEU A 16 -5.77 3.96 -0.48
C LEU A 16 -5.04 2.62 -0.55
N VAL A 17 -5.46 1.67 0.29
CA VAL A 17 -4.97 0.30 0.30
C VAL A 17 -6.07 -0.61 -0.24
N GLU A 18 -5.78 -1.28 -1.35
CA GLU A 18 -6.69 -2.22 -2.01
C GLU A 18 -6.07 -3.62 -1.94
N GLU A 19 -6.76 -4.56 -1.32
CA GLU A 19 -6.39 -5.98 -1.35
C GLU A 19 -6.85 -6.61 -2.67
N LEU A 20 -5.98 -7.43 -3.26
CA LEU A 20 -6.21 -8.06 -4.54
C LEU A 20 -6.15 -9.57 -4.42
N ASP A 21 -6.92 -10.26 -5.25
CA ASP A 21 -6.79 -11.70 -5.42
C ASP A 21 -5.48 -12.03 -6.16
N ALA A 22 -4.50 -12.49 -5.39
CA ALA A 22 -3.20 -12.89 -5.91
C ALA A 22 -3.29 -14.01 -6.95
N ARG A 23 -4.27 -14.93 -6.84
CA ARG A 23 -4.44 -16.02 -7.82
C ARG A 23 -5.04 -15.52 -9.12
N ALA A 24 -5.96 -14.56 -9.05
CA ALA A 24 -6.53 -13.93 -10.23
C ALA A 24 -5.47 -13.14 -11.03
N ILE A 25 -4.52 -12.51 -10.33
CA ILE A 25 -3.52 -11.64 -10.96
C ILE A 25 -2.25 -12.40 -11.36
N ALA A 26 -1.67 -13.17 -10.44
CA ALA A 26 -0.41 -13.89 -10.65
C ALA A 26 -0.60 -15.35 -11.12
N GLY A 27 -1.86 -15.80 -11.24
CA GLY A 27 -2.23 -17.12 -11.70
C GLY A 27 -2.38 -18.16 -10.58
N ALA A 28 -3.07 -19.26 -10.88
CA ALA A 28 -3.49 -20.26 -9.89
C ALA A 28 -2.32 -20.96 -9.15
N ARG A 29 -1.11 -20.97 -9.73
CA ARG A 29 0.10 -21.59 -9.15
C ARG A 29 0.99 -20.59 -8.42
N THR A 30 0.53 -19.36 -8.20
CA THR A 30 1.30 -18.35 -7.50
C THR A 30 1.67 -18.80 -6.08
N ARG A 31 2.86 -18.42 -5.64
CA ARG A 31 3.31 -18.56 -4.25
C ARG A 31 3.04 -17.30 -3.42
N VAL A 32 2.53 -16.24 -4.06
CA VAL A 32 2.09 -15.02 -3.39
C VAL A 32 0.84 -15.34 -2.60
N GLN A 33 0.92 -15.14 -1.29
CA GLN A 33 -0.15 -15.38 -0.34
C GLN A 33 -1.09 -14.17 -0.21
N ALA A 34 -0.56 -12.96 -0.40
CA ALA A 34 -1.37 -11.74 -0.40
C ALA A 34 -0.76 -10.69 -1.35
N MET A 35 -1.63 -9.91 -2.00
CA MET A 35 -1.24 -8.85 -2.91
C MET A 35 -2.08 -7.60 -2.63
N PHE A 36 -1.42 -6.45 -2.63
CA PHE A 36 -2.06 -5.16 -2.38
C PHE A 36 -1.61 -4.13 -3.39
N LYS A 37 -2.50 -3.19 -3.71
CA LYS A 37 -2.16 -1.92 -4.35
C LYS A 37 -2.27 -0.80 -3.32
N VAL A 38 -1.22 0.00 -3.23
CA VAL A 38 -1.18 1.18 -2.39
C VAL A 38 -1.03 2.41 -3.28
N ARG A 39 -1.94 3.37 -3.09
CA ARG A 39 -1.88 4.68 -3.73
C ARG A 39 -1.87 5.77 -2.67
N TYR A 40 -1.06 6.78 -2.91
CA TYR A 40 -0.99 7.97 -2.09
C TYR A 40 -1.63 9.12 -2.86
N GLU A 41 -2.54 9.85 -2.25
CA GLU A 41 -3.26 10.96 -2.91
C GLU A 41 -2.30 12.03 -3.48
N ARG A 42 -1.21 12.31 -2.77
CA ARG A 42 -0.25 13.36 -3.10
C ARG A 42 0.97 12.89 -3.89
N GLU A 43 1.05 11.60 -4.23
CA GLU A 43 2.21 11.06 -4.93
C GLU A 43 1.78 10.29 -6.18
N PRO A 44 2.38 10.59 -7.34
CA PRO A 44 2.10 9.82 -8.53
C PRO A 44 2.71 8.42 -8.38
N GLY A 45 1.92 7.40 -8.71
CA GLY A 45 2.38 6.02 -8.74
C GLY A 45 1.50 5.06 -7.96
N VAL A 46 1.67 3.77 -8.24
CA VAL A 46 0.98 2.69 -7.54
C VAL A 46 2.03 1.72 -7.04
N HIS A 47 2.09 1.55 -5.73
CA HIS A 47 2.96 0.54 -5.13
C HIS A 47 2.21 -0.78 -5.10
N GLN A 48 2.69 -1.77 -5.84
CA GLN A 48 2.23 -3.14 -5.71
C GLN A 48 3.05 -3.81 -4.62
N VAL A 49 2.36 -4.28 -3.58
CA VAL A 49 2.97 -4.94 -2.41
C VAL A 49 2.54 -6.39 -2.39
N PHE A 50 3.50 -7.27 -2.14
CA PHE A 50 3.31 -8.72 -2.13
C PHE A 50 3.74 -9.30 -0.79
N PHE A 51 3.12 -10.42 -0.44
CA PHE A 51 3.55 -11.29 0.65
C PHE A 51 3.74 -12.70 0.11
N ASP A 52 4.94 -13.22 0.21
CA ASP A 52 5.24 -14.63 -0.07
C ASP A 52 6.15 -15.23 1.02
N HIS A 53 6.71 -16.41 0.78
CA HIS A 53 7.62 -17.08 1.71
C HIS A 53 8.85 -16.26 2.15
N HIS A 54 9.29 -15.26 1.37
CA HIS A 54 10.40 -14.36 1.75
C HIS A 54 9.94 -13.19 2.62
N GLY A 55 8.63 -13.01 2.82
CA GLY A 55 8.05 -11.89 3.54
C GLY A 55 7.46 -10.83 2.62
N TRP A 56 7.40 -9.60 3.13
CA TRP A 56 6.74 -8.47 2.47
C TRP A 56 7.68 -7.65 1.61
N TYR A 57 7.24 -7.27 0.41
CA TYR A 57 8.01 -6.39 -0.47
C TYR A 57 7.13 -5.64 -1.46
N CYS A 58 7.59 -4.46 -1.87
CA CYS A 58 7.04 -3.73 -3.01
C CYS A 58 7.77 -4.13 -4.31
N ALA A 59 7.06 -4.20 -5.44
CA ALA A 59 7.61 -4.56 -6.74
C ALA A 59 8.86 -3.74 -7.13
N GLU A 60 8.82 -2.44 -6.84
CA GLU A 60 9.82 -1.48 -7.31
C GLU A 60 10.90 -1.19 -6.26
N HIS A 61 10.50 -1.13 -4.99
CA HIS A 61 11.35 -0.61 -3.90
C HIS A 61 11.70 -1.67 -2.85
N GLY A 62 11.24 -2.91 -3.03
CA GLY A 62 11.52 -4.02 -2.14
C GLY A 62 10.91 -3.87 -0.73
N PRO A 63 11.51 -4.49 0.30
CA PRO A 63 10.96 -4.54 1.66
C PRO A 63 11.03 -3.20 2.40
N ALA A 64 11.94 -2.30 2.02
CA ALA A 64 12.10 -0.99 2.67
C ALA A 64 11.05 0.05 2.23
N CYS A 65 10.15 -0.30 1.31
CA CYS A 65 9.15 0.61 0.82
C CYS A 65 8.17 1.01 1.92
N LYS A 66 7.83 2.31 2.03
CA LYS A 66 6.78 2.78 2.96
C LYS A 66 5.44 2.07 2.74
N ALA A 67 5.11 1.71 1.50
CA ALA A 67 3.87 0.99 1.19
C ALA A 67 3.78 -0.38 1.87
N VAL A 68 4.92 -1.03 2.11
CA VAL A 68 4.97 -2.29 2.87
C VAL A 68 4.49 -2.05 4.30
N ARG A 69 4.98 -0.99 4.95
CA ARG A 69 4.59 -0.63 6.33
C ARG A 69 3.09 -0.29 6.42
N GLU A 70 2.57 0.43 5.43
CA GLU A 70 1.14 0.78 5.38
C GLU A 70 0.26 -0.48 5.26
N VAL A 71 0.66 -1.42 4.39
CA VAL A 71 -0.07 -2.68 4.16
C VAL A 71 -0.02 -3.58 5.38
N THR A 72 1.13 -3.72 6.04
CA THR A 72 1.23 -4.55 7.25
C THR A 72 0.36 -4.00 8.36
N ALA A 73 0.38 -2.67 8.58
CA ALA A 73 -0.46 -2.03 9.58
C ALA A 73 -1.96 -2.11 9.24
N TYR A 74 -2.32 -1.99 7.95
CA TYR A 74 -3.69 -2.21 7.48
C TYR A 74 -4.17 -3.62 7.80
N ARG A 75 -3.35 -4.64 7.46
CA ARG A 75 -3.70 -6.04 7.66
C ARG A 75 -3.88 -6.40 9.14
N GLU A 76 -3.04 -5.86 10.03
CA GLU A 76 -3.17 -6.03 11.48
C GLU A 76 -4.49 -5.48 12.01
N ARG A 77 -4.93 -4.31 11.52
CA ARG A 77 -6.22 -3.72 11.88
C ARG A 77 -7.39 -4.57 11.36
N SER A 78 -7.31 -5.03 10.11
CA SER A 78 -8.35 -5.85 9.50
C SER A 78 -8.50 -7.24 10.12
N ALA A 79 -7.43 -7.79 10.72
CA ALA A 79 -7.46 -9.09 11.42
C ALA A 79 -8.08 -9.02 12.82
N THR A 80 -8.30 -7.82 13.36
CA THR A 80 -8.84 -7.60 14.71
C THR A 80 -10.36 -7.35 14.69
N THR A 81 -11.00 -7.43 13.52
CA THR A 81 -12.46 -7.29 13.34
C THR A 81 -13.08 -8.65 13.04
#